data_AF-A0A530CGC4-F1
#
_entry.id   AF-A0A530CGC4-F1
#
_cell.length_a   1.000
_cell.length_b   1.000
_cell.length_c   1.000
_cell.angle_alpha   90.00
_cell.angle_beta   90.00
_cell.angle_gamma   90.00
#
_symmetry.space_group_name_H-M   'P 1'
#
loop_
_entity.id
_entity.type
_entity.pdbx_description
1 polymer ?
#
loop_
_entity_poly.entity_id
_entity_poly.type
_entity_poly.pdbx_seq_one_letter_code
_entity_poly.pdbx_strand_id
1 'polypeptide(L)'
;MVAFELFAYQAHCSFLFDLGLEMNRKKLVSVNPLYVGATLTALYVLVIGLVVVHPAAVDATNRFQYYGGMSLADLGSFLSGVFAPIAFLWLVVAVAIQSQELASQRRELELTRLEFEENRKVATAQAEFVGKQTEILEHGRRQQSEEAQDRLVEARVAALSEWVKRMLSQRILVHIGGGMTLLDTPAEVFKNNENPAAQLLNLARLIRDLNTLVTKHVKAGSPVVKIEGLPLQHIGVLRERLRELSTFAEVVTDEWKANLKEADLSNLIAEGSLWDLKVPSA
;
A
#
# COMPACT_ATOMS: atom_id res chain seq x y z
N MET A 1 -4.42 -54.87 56.97
CA MET A 1 -3.02 -55.24 56.68
C MET A 1 -2.59 -54.81 55.27
N VAL A 2 -3.45 -54.91 54.23
CA VAL A 2 -3.15 -54.46 52.85
C VAL A 2 -2.98 -52.93 52.71
N ALA A 3 -3.63 -52.12 53.55
CA ALA A 3 -3.53 -50.65 53.47
C ALA A 3 -2.18 -50.07 53.94
N PHE A 4 -1.41 -50.81 54.75
CA PHE A 4 -0.11 -50.34 55.26
C PHE A 4 1.01 -50.54 54.23
N GLU A 5 0.90 -51.57 53.39
CA GLU A 5 1.83 -51.85 52.29
C GLU A 5 1.67 -50.84 51.14
N LEU A 6 0.44 -50.39 50.85
CA LEU A 6 0.18 -49.39 49.81
C LEU A 6 0.75 -48.01 50.20
N PHE A 7 0.68 -47.63 51.48
CA PHE A 7 1.21 -46.37 51.98
C PHE A 7 2.75 -46.36 52.02
N ALA A 8 3.37 -47.50 52.34
CA ALA A 8 4.83 -47.66 52.29
C ALA A 8 5.35 -47.55 50.84
N TYR A 9 4.67 -48.13 49.85
CA TYR A 9 5.05 -48.01 48.44
C TYR A 9 4.89 -46.57 47.92
N GLN A 10 3.83 -45.88 48.30
CA GLN A 10 3.56 -44.51 47.84
C GLN A 10 4.52 -43.47 48.46
N ALA A 11 4.92 -43.67 49.72
CA ALA A 11 5.94 -42.86 50.37
C ALA A 11 7.35 -43.12 49.79
N HIS A 12 7.69 -44.37 49.47
CA HIS A 12 8.97 -44.71 48.85
C HIS A 12 9.08 -44.18 47.41
N CYS A 13 7.98 -44.19 46.65
CA CYS A 13 7.94 -43.60 45.30
C CYS A 13 8.08 -42.07 45.31
N SER A 14 7.47 -41.37 46.28
CA SER A 14 7.62 -39.92 46.39
C SER A 14 9.04 -39.54 46.85
N PHE A 15 9.63 -40.31 47.78
CA PHE A 15 10.99 -40.08 48.24
C PHE A 15 12.06 -40.41 47.17
N LEU A 16 11.87 -41.45 46.35
CA LEU A 16 12.76 -41.75 45.23
C LEU A 16 12.63 -40.74 44.08
N PHE A 17 11.47 -40.11 43.93
CA PHE A 17 11.26 -39.03 42.96
C PHE A 17 11.92 -37.72 43.43
N ASP A 18 11.86 -37.40 44.72
CA ASP A 18 12.52 -36.23 45.31
C ASP A 18 14.06 -36.41 45.39
N LEU A 19 14.54 -37.57 45.84
CA LEU A 19 15.98 -37.85 45.97
C LEU A 19 16.67 -37.95 44.59
N GLY A 20 15.93 -38.30 43.54
CA GLY A 20 16.41 -38.35 42.15
C GLY A 20 16.47 -37.00 41.44
N LEU A 21 15.78 -35.96 41.95
CA LEU A 21 15.67 -34.66 41.28
C LEU A 21 16.57 -33.56 41.88
N GLU A 22 17.15 -33.78 43.06
CA GLU A 22 18.06 -32.81 43.70
C GLU A 22 19.54 -33.00 43.37
N MET A 23 19.91 -34.05 42.62
CA MET A 23 21.26 -34.20 42.08
C MET A 23 21.52 -33.18 40.95
N ASN A 24 21.96 -31.99 41.35
CA ASN A 24 22.78 -31.06 40.58
C ASN A 24 22.37 -30.83 39.11
N ARG A 25 21.28 -30.08 38.93
CA ARG A 25 20.75 -29.55 37.65
C ARG A 25 21.81 -28.97 36.70
N LYS A 26 22.99 -28.55 37.19
CA LYS A 26 24.07 -27.97 36.37
C LYS A 26 25.01 -29.00 35.73
N LYS A 27 25.11 -30.24 36.24
CA LYS A 27 25.99 -31.28 35.68
C LYS A 27 25.28 -32.27 34.74
N LEU A 28 23.97 -32.51 34.93
CA LEU A 28 23.17 -33.39 34.06
C LEU A 28 22.89 -32.84 32.66
N VAL A 29 23.15 -31.55 32.41
CA VAL A 29 22.93 -30.92 31.09
C VAL A 29 23.95 -31.39 30.04
N SER A 30 25.10 -31.93 30.47
CA SER A 30 26.17 -32.36 29.55
C SER A 30 26.17 -33.86 29.23
N VAL A 31 25.38 -34.67 29.94
CA VAL A 31 25.42 -36.12 29.78
C VAL A 31 24.13 -36.56 29.10
N ASN A 32 24.24 -37.19 27.92
CA ASN A 32 23.05 -37.64 27.21
C ASN A 32 22.28 -38.65 28.09
N PRO A 33 21.01 -38.39 28.43
CA PRO A 33 20.21 -39.26 29.30
C PRO A 33 20.07 -40.68 28.71
N LEU A 34 20.19 -40.81 27.40
CA LEU A 34 20.28 -42.08 26.69
C LEU A 34 21.48 -42.93 27.14
N TYR A 35 22.68 -42.34 27.27
CA TYR A 35 23.87 -43.07 27.72
C TYR A 35 23.74 -43.52 29.17
N VAL A 36 23.14 -42.68 30.03
CA VAL A 36 22.87 -43.03 31.44
C VAL A 36 21.89 -44.19 31.54
N GLY A 37 20.79 -44.15 30.78
CA GLY A 37 19.83 -45.26 30.71
C GLY A 37 20.44 -46.55 30.21
N ALA A 38 21.26 -46.48 29.16
CA ALA A 38 21.92 -47.64 28.56
C ALA A 38 22.94 -48.27 29.51
N THR A 39 23.77 -47.47 30.20
CA THR A 39 24.78 -47.99 31.15
C THR A 39 24.13 -48.62 32.37
N LEU A 40 23.08 -47.99 32.92
CA LEU A 40 22.32 -48.54 34.04
C LEU A 40 21.59 -49.83 33.65
N THR A 41 20.99 -49.89 32.46
CA THR A 41 20.36 -51.13 31.95
C THR A 41 21.40 -52.24 31.78
N ALA A 42 22.56 -51.95 31.18
CA ALA A 42 23.63 -52.92 30.99
C ALA A 42 24.17 -53.46 32.31
N LEU A 43 24.39 -52.58 33.29
CA LEU A 43 24.81 -52.96 34.64
C LEU A 43 23.76 -53.84 35.33
N TYR A 44 22.48 -53.46 35.23
CA TYR A 44 21.37 -54.22 35.80
C TYR A 44 21.26 -55.63 35.19
N VAL A 45 21.31 -55.74 33.86
CA VAL A 45 21.30 -57.04 33.15
C VAL A 45 22.51 -57.89 33.54
N LEU A 46 23.69 -57.28 33.70
CA LEU A 46 24.89 -57.98 34.14
C LEU A 46 24.74 -58.51 35.58
N VAL A 47 24.20 -57.71 36.50
CA VAL A 47 23.93 -58.15 37.89
C VAL A 47 22.93 -59.29 37.92
N ILE A 48 21.82 -59.19 37.18
CA ILE A 48 20.81 -60.25 37.10
C ILE A 48 21.40 -61.51 36.46
N GLY A 49 22.18 -61.38 35.40
CA GLY A 49 22.89 -62.49 34.77
C GLY A 49 23.85 -63.19 35.73
N LEU A 50 24.61 -62.43 36.52
CA LEU A 50 25.50 -62.99 37.55
C LEU A 50 24.72 -63.72 38.64
N VAL A 51 23.59 -63.15 39.12
CA VAL A 51 22.74 -63.79 40.14
C VAL A 51 22.14 -65.10 39.61
N VAL A 52 21.65 -65.14 38.37
CA VAL A 52 21.10 -66.35 37.73
C VAL A 52 22.19 -67.42 37.51
N VAL A 53 23.42 -66.99 37.21
CA VAL A 53 24.54 -67.90 36.97
C VAL A 53 25.19 -68.39 38.27
N HIS A 54 25.04 -67.67 39.38
CA HIS A 54 25.74 -67.94 40.64
C HIS A 54 25.45 -69.36 41.19
N PRO A 55 26.49 -70.17 41.47
CA PRO A 55 26.35 -71.60 41.79
C PRO A 55 25.69 -71.88 43.14
N ALA A 56 25.56 -70.88 44.02
CA ALA A 56 24.86 -71.03 45.30
C ALA A 56 23.32 -71.08 45.16
N ALA A 57 22.76 -70.81 43.97
CA ALA A 57 21.31 -70.77 43.75
C ALA A 57 20.72 -72.10 43.25
N VAL A 58 21.50 -72.96 42.57
CA VAL A 58 21.02 -74.21 41.97
C VAL A 58 22.18 -75.23 41.86
N ASP A 59 21.98 -76.46 42.34
CA ASP A 59 22.94 -77.57 42.17
C ASP A 59 23.29 -77.76 40.69
N ALA A 60 24.60 -77.73 40.39
CA ALA A 60 25.13 -77.62 39.03
C ALA A 60 24.72 -78.76 38.07
N THR A 61 24.27 -79.90 38.61
CA THR A 61 23.95 -81.11 37.85
C THR A 61 22.55 -81.11 37.22
N ASN A 62 21.60 -80.27 37.68
CA ASN A 62 20.20 -80.26 37.20
C ASN A 62 19.67 -78.89 36.76
N ARG A 63 20.54 -77.94 36.38
CA ARG A 63 20.14 -76.57 35.99
C ARG A 63 19.16 -76.53 34.82
N PHE A 64 19.35 -77.39 33.82
CA PHE A 64 18.43 -77.50 32.68
C PHE A 64 17.08 -78.13 33.06
N GLN A 65 17.04 -78.99 34.08
CA GLN A 65 15.81 -79.62 34.56
C GLN A 65 15.01 -78.67 35.45
N TYR A 66 15.68 -77.78 36.20
CA TYR A 66 15.06 -76.77 37.05
C TYR A 66 14.33 -75.69 36.23
N TYR A 67 14.97 -75.14 35.19
CA TYR A 67 14.32 -74.16 34.31
C TYR A 67 13.41 -74.80 33.26
N GLY A 68 13.70 -76.03 32.83
CA GLY A 68 12.85 -76.79 31.90
C GLY A 68 11.58 -77.37 32.52
N GLY A 69 11.52 -77.48 33.85
CA GLY A 69 10.37 -77.99 34.61
C GLY A 69 9.51 -76.92 35.27
N MET A 70 9.85 -75.63 35.13
CA MET A 70 9.05 -74.54 35.68
C MET A 70 7.69 -74.44 34.97
N SER A 71 6.64 -74.20 35.76
CA SER A 71 5.34 -73.84 35.21
C SER A 71 5.46 -72.53 34.42
N LEU A 72 4.69 -72.41 33.34
CA LEU A 72 4.62 -71.19 32.54
C LEU A 72 4.29 -69.95 33.39
N ALA A 73 3.54 -70.13 34.48
CA ALA A 73 3.17 -69.07 35.42
C ALA A 73 4.38 -68.53 36.22
N ASP A 74 5.31 -69.40 36.61
CA ASP A 74 6.49 -69.02 37.41
C ASP A 74 7.50 -68.30 36.54
N LEU A 75 7.67 -68.75 35.30
CA LEU A 75 8.50 -68.07 34.30
C LEU A 75 7.98 -66.65 34.02
N GLY A 76 6.67 -66.48 33.89
CA GLY A 76 6.03 -65.18 33.71
C GLY A 76 6.24 -64.24 34.89
N SER A 77 6.16 -64.76 36.12
CA SER A 77 6.38 -63.97 37.35
C SER A 77 7.83 -63.49 37.48
N PHE A 78 8.80 -64.35 37.14
CA PHE A 78 10.22 -63.98 37.10
C PHE A 78 10.51 -62.92 36.02
N LEU A 79 10.02 -63.14 34.80
CA LEU A 79 10.21 -62.18 33.70
C LEU A 79 9.60 -60.82 34.04
N SER A 80 8.38 -60.79 34.60
CA SER A 80 7.72 -59.56 35.04
C SER A 80 8.55 -58.80 36.09
N GLY A 81 9.10 -59.51 37.08
CA GLY A 81 9.96 -58.93 38.10
C GLY A 81 11.26 -58.33 37.54
N VAL A 82 11.87 -58.98 36.54
CA VAL A 82 13.10 -58.49 35.90
C VAL A 82 12.83 -57.30 34.98
N PHE A 83 11.74 -57.33 34.21
CA PHE A 83 11.41 -56.28 33.24
C PHE A 83 10.81 -55.02 33.86
N ALA A 84 10.14 -55.09 35.01
CA ALA A 84 9.48 -53.94 35.62
C ALA A 84 10.46 -52.77 35.93
N PRO A 85 11.63 -52.97 36.57
CA PRO A 85 12.60 -51.90 36.80
C PRO A 85 13.22 -51.34 35.51
N ILE A 86 13.44 -52.19 34.50
CA ILE A 86 13.97 -51.78 33.20
C ILE A 86 12.98 -50.83 32.51
N ALA A 87 11.70 -51.21 32.47
CA ALA A 87 10.65 -50.38 31.87
C ALA A 87 10.52 -49.02 32.57
N PHE A 88 10.61 -49.00 33.90
CA PHE A 88 10.58 -47.76 34.69
C PHE A 88 11.79 -46.87 34.41
N LEU A 89 12.99 -47.44 34.31
CA LEU A 89 14.20 -46.68 33.97
C LEU A 89 14.06 -45.98 32.60
N TRP A 90 13.58 -46.70 31.59
CA TRP A 90 13.36 -46.13 30.25
C TRP A 90 12.26 -45.06 30.24
N LEU A 91 11.23 -45.17 31.08
CA LEU A 91 10.23 -44.12 31.26
C LEU A 91 10.86 -42.81 31.77
N VAL A 92 11.73 -42.88 32.78
CA VAL A 92 12.43 -41.70 33.32
C VAL A 92 13.35 -41.07 32.27
N VAL A 93 14.08 -41.90 31.51
CA VAL A 93 14.94 -41.42 30.41
C VAL A 93 14.12 -40.71 29.34
N ALA A 94 12.97 -41.28 28.95
CA ALA A 94 12.09 -40.67 27.96
C ALA A 94 11.55 -39.30 28.43
N VAL A 95 11.10 -39.20 29.69
CA VAL A 95 10.63 -37.93 30.27
C VAL A 95 11.77 -36.90 30.35
N ALA A 96 12.99 -37.33 30.72
CA ALA A 96 14.15 -36.44 30.75
C ALA A 96 14.46 -35.87 29.37
N ILE A 97 14.47 -36.71 28.32
CA ILE A 97 14.67 -36.27 26.93
C ILE A 97 13.58 -35.29 26.51
N GLN A 98 12.31 -35.63 26.75
CA GLN A 98 11.17 -34.75 26.42
C GLN A 98 11.26 -33.39 27.12
N SER A 99 11.72 -33.35 28.37
CA SER A 99 11.89 -32.10 29.11
C SER A 99 12.99 -31.19 28.54
N GLN A 100 14.07 -31.79 28.02
CA GLN A 100 15.17 -31.06 27.41
C GLN A 100 14.76 -30.45 26.07
N GLU A 101 14.01 -31.21 25.27
CA GLU A 101 13.44 -30.75 24.00
C GLU A 101 12.51 -29.54 24.22
N LEU A 102 11.58 -29.62 25.18
CA LEU A 102 10.71 -28.51 25.53
C LEU A 102 11.48 -27.26 26.04
N ALA A 103 12.58 -27.46 26.76
CA ALA A 103 13.42 -26.34 27.21
C ALA A 103 14.16 -25.67 26.04
N SER A 104 14.63 -26.45 25.06
CA SER A 104 15.25 -25.93 23.84
C SER A 104 14.23 -25.14 23.02
N GLN A 105 13.05 -25.71 22.78
CA GLN A 105 11.96 -25.07 22.05
C GLN A 105 11.54 -23.74 22.68
N ARG A 106 11.52 -23.64 24.03
CA ARG A 106 11.23 -22.36 24.70
C ARG A 106 12.27 -21.28 24.41
N ARG A 107 13.56 -21.63 24.40
CA ARG A 107 14.63 -20.67 24.07
C ARG A 107 14.54 -20.21 22.62
N GLU A 108 14.25 -21.12 21.70
CA GLU A 108 14.05 -20.78 20.28
C GLU A 108 12.85 -19.86 20.09
N LEU A 109 11.74 -20.11 20.79
CA LEU A 109 10.57 -19.21 20.78
C LEU A 109 10.87 -17.83 21.38
N GLU A 110 11.69 -17.76 22.44
CA GLU A 110 12.12 -16.48 23.02
C GLU A 110 12.97 -15.67 22.02
N LEU A 111 13.95 -16.31 21.36
CA LEU A 111 14.75 -15.67 20.31
C LEU A 111 13.87 -15.22 19.13
N THR A 112 12.94 -16.07 18.70
CA THR A 112 12.01 -15.76 17.61
C THR A 112 11.14 -14.55 17.94
N ARG A 113 10.72 -14.39 19.20
CA ARG A 113 9.96 -13.20 19.64
C ARG A 113 10.79 -11.92 19.54
N LEU A 114 12.07 -11.96 19.91
CA LEU A 114 12.97 -10.82 19.78
C LEU A 114 13.16 -10.43 18.31
N GLU A 115 13.36 -11.41 17.43
CA GLU A 115 13.45 -11.17 15.98
C GLU A 115 12.14 -10.60 15.40
N PHE A 116 10.98 -11.07 15.85
CA PHE A 116 9.69 -10.50 15.45
C PHE A 116 9.51 -9.06 15.93
N GLU A 117 9.98 -8.72 17.12
CA GLU A 117 9.95 -7.34 17.62
C GLU A 117 10.83 -6.41 16.77
N GLU A 118 12.02 -6.87 16.37
CA GLU A 118 12.90 -6.13 15.48
C GLU A 118 12.29 -5.97 14.09
N ASN A 119 11.75 -7.05 13.52
CA ASN A 119 11.04 -7.03 12.24
C ASN A 119 9.84 -6.08 12.26
N ARG A 120 9.10 -6.00 13.36
CA ARG A 120 8.01 -5.02 13.52
C ARG A 120 8.52 -3.58 13.46
N LYS A 121 9.65 -3.28 14.12
CA LYS A 121 10.24 -1.93 14.07
C LYS A 121 10.65 -1.56 12.66
N VAL A 122 11.31 -2.47 11.94
CA VAL A 122 11.69 -2.26 10.53
C VAL A 122 10.45 -2.06 9.64
N ALA A 123 9.41 -2.90 9.81
CA ALA A 123 8.18 -2.78 9.05
C ALA A 123 7.46 -1.44 9.30
N THR A 124 7.43 -0.95 10.55
CA THR A 124 6.88 0.37 10.88
C THR A 124 7.68 1.50 10.23
N ALA A 125 9.02 1.44 10.29
CA ALA A 125 9.88 2.44 9.65
C ALA A 125 9.71 2.45 8.12
N GLN A 126 9.58 1.27 7.50
CA GLN A 126 9.29 1.16 6.07
C GLN A 126 7.92 1.74 5.71
N ALA A 127 6.89 1.48 6.52
CA ALA A 127 5.57 2.06 6.31
C ALA A 127 5.58 3.59 6.40
N GLU A 128 6.32 4.18 7.35
CA GLU A 128 6.50 5.63 7.46
C GLU A 128 7.20 6.21 6.22
N PHE A 129 8.26 5.54 5.76
CA PHE A 129 9.01 5.96 4.57
C PHE A 129 8.16 5.90 3.30
N VAL A 130 7.37 4.83 3.13
CA VAL A 130 6.41 4.70 2.03
C VAL A 130 5.33 5.79 2.12
N GLY A 131 4.87 6.12 3.32
CA GLY A 131 3.96 7.25 3.55
C GLY A 131 4.54 8.58 3.03
N LYS A 132 5.78 8.91 3.42
CA LYS A 132 6.47 10.12 2.96
C LYS A 132 6.70 10.14 1.44
N GLN A 133 7.06 9.00 0.85
CA GLN A 133 7.19 8.91 -0.61
C GLN A 133 5.86 9.16 -1.31
N THR A 134 4.76 8.63 -0.75
CA THR A 134 3.42 8.80 -1.31
C THR A 134 3.00 10.27 -1.27
N GLU A 135 3.24 10.95 -0.15
CA GLU A 135 3.00 12.39 -0.01
C GLU A 135 3.80 13.22 -1.03
N ILE A 136 5.10 12.93 -1.22
CA ILE A 136 5.93 13.60 -2.23
C ILE A 136 5.38 13.35 -3.65
N LEU A 137 4.97 12.12 -3.97
CA LEU A 137 4.40 11.79 -5.27
C LEU A 137 3.05 12.47 -5.51
N GLU A 138 2.21 12.59 -4.48
CA GLU A 138 0.93 13.30 -4.57
C GLU A 138 1.14 14.79 -4.82
N HIS A 139 2.08 15.42 -4.10
CA HIS A 139 2.46 16.81 -4.36
C HIS A 139 3.00 17.01 -5.79
N GLY A 140 3.87 16.11 -6.25
CA GLY A 140 4.40 16.15 -7.62
C GLY A 140 3.31 16.00 -8.68
N ARG A 141 2.36 15.08 -8.50
CA ARG A 141 1.23 14.92 -9.44
C ARG A 141 0.35 16.16 -9.48
N ARG A 142 0.07 16.77 -8.33
CA ARG A 142 -0.76 17.98 -8.25
C ARG A 142 -0.12 19.11 -9.04
N GLN A 143 1.17 19.37 -8.82
CA GLN A 143 1.92 20.39 -9.57
C GLN A 143 1.92 20.11 -11.07
N GLN A 144 2.20 18.86 -11.48
CA GLN A 144 2.15 18.48 -12.90
C GLN A 144 0.76 18.67 -13.51
N SER A 145 -0.31 18.38 -12.76
CA SER A 145 -1.67 18.57 -13.24
C SER A 145 -2.03 20.05 -13.42
N GLU A 146 -1.58 20.90 -12.49
CA GLU A 146 -1.76 22.35 -12.55
C GLU A 146 -0.98 22.93 -13.75
N GLU A 147 0.29 22.56 -13.93
CA GLU A 147 1.09 22.98 -15.09
C GLU A 147 0.50 22.50 -16.43
N ALA A 148 -0.02 21.27 -16.49
CA ALA A 148 -0.64 20.74 -17.70
C ALA A 148 -1.90 21.52 -18.07
N GLN A 149 -2.70 21.92 -17.09
CA GLN A 149 -3.89 22.74 -17.29
C GLN A 149 -3.52 24.14 -17.80
N ASP A 150 -2.49 24.78 -17.22
CA ASP A 150 -2.02 26.08 -17.66
C ASP A 150 -1.54 26.06 -19.11
N ARG A 151 -0.73 25.06 -19.48
CA ARG A 151 -0.26 24.88 -20.87
C ARG A 151 -1.42 24.67 -21.85
N LEU A 152 -2.47 23.97 -21.45
CA LEU A 152 -3.65 23.76 -22.30
C LEU A 152 -4.43 25.06 -22.52
N VAL A 153 -4.61 25.88 -21.49
CA VAL A 153 -5.27 27.18 -21.63
C VAL A 153 -4.43 28.13 -22.47
N GLU A 154 -3.13 28.20 -22.20
CA GLU A 154 -2.18 28.99 -22.97
C GLU A 154 -2.23 28.64 -24.46
N ALA A 155 -2.16 27.35 -24.78
CA ALA A 155 -2.24 26.85 -26.16
C ALA A 155 -3.58 27.20 -26.84
N ARG A 156 -4.70 27.13 -26.11
CA ARG A 156 -6.03 27.49 -26.64
C ARG A 156 -6.16 28.99 -26.89
N VAL A 157 -5.68 29.82 -25.97
CA VAL A 157 -5.72 31.28 -26.11
C VAL A 157 -4.83 31.73 -27.27
N ALA A 158 -3.62 31.16 -27.39
CA ALA A 158 -2.73 31.42 -28.52
C ALA A 158 -3.36 31.00 -29.85
N ALA A 159 -3.97 29.80 -29.91
CA ALA A 159 -4.66 29.32 -31.11
C ALA A 159 -5.86 30.21 -31.48
N LEU A 160 -6.63 30.68 -30.50
CA LEU A 160 -7.73 31.61 -30.71
C LEU A 160 -7.21 32.96 -31.22
N SER A 161 -6.15 33.51 -30.61
CA SER A 161 -5.54 34.76 -31.04
C SER A 161 -5.04 34.67 -32.49
N GLU A 162 -4.32 33.60 -32.84
CA GLU A 162 -3.86 33.38 -34.22
C GLU A 162 -5.01 33.22 -35.21
N TRP A 163 -6.07 32.50 -34.82
CA TRP A 163 -7.26 32.39 -35.66
C TRP A 163 -7.94 33.76 -35.87
N VAL A 164 -8.08 34.57 -34.83
CA VAL A 164 -8.64 35.93 -34.94
C VAL A 164 -7.74 36.82 -35.80
N LYS A 165 -6.42 36.81 -35.59
CA LYS A 165 -5.45 37.56 -36.42
C LYS A 165 -5.60 37.21 -37.90
N ARG A 166 -5.72 35.92 -38.22
CA ARG A 166 -5.93 35.45 -39.60
C ARG A 166 -7.29 35.87 -40.15
N MET A 167 -8.35 35.71 -39.36
CA MET A 167 -9.71 36.08 -39.76
C MET A 167 -9.83 37.57 -40.05
N LEU A 168 -9.25 38.40 -39.19
CA LEU A 168 -9.31 39.86 -39.29
C LEU A 168 -8.08 40.47 -39.97
N SER A 169 -7.32 39.66 -40.72
CA SER A 169 -6.20 40.14 -41.53
C SER A 169 -6.65 41.09 -42.65
N GLN A 170 -7.94 41.07 -43.00
CA GLN A 170 -8.57 42.04 -43.88
C GLN A 170 -9.05 43.25 -43.09
N ARG A 171 -8.82 44.47 -43.62
CA ARG A 171 -9.31 45.70 -42.99
C ARG A 171 -10.82 45.63 -42.82
N ILE A 172 -11.30 45.84 -41.60
CA ILE A 172 -12.73 45.93 -41.33
C ILE A 172 -13.18 47.33 -41.73
N LEU A 173 -13.91 47.44 -42.83
CA LEU A 173 -14.53 48.67 -43.29
C LEU A 173 -16.01 48.61 -42.95
N VAL A 174 -16.46 49.53 -42.09
CA VAL A 174 -17.87 49.65 -41.73
C VAL A 174 -18.47 50.80 -42.54
N HIS A 175 -19.40 50.46 -43.44
CA HIS A 175 -20.13 51.44 -44.25
C HIS A 175 -21.41 51.88 -43.54
N ILE A 176 -21.51 53.18 -43.24
CA ILE A 176 -22.60 53.73 -42.43
C ILE A 176 -23.10 55.01 -43.08
N GLY A 177 -24.33 55.01 -43.59
CA GLY A 177 -25.02 56.23 -44.02
C GLY A 177 -24.27 57.08 -45.05
N GLY A 178 -23.46 56.45 -45.93
CA GLY A 178 -22.62 57.15 -46.92
C GLY A 178 -21.22 57.55 -46.44
N GLY A 179 -20.92 57.41 -45.14
CA GLY A 179 -19.58 57.60 -44.56
C GLY A 179 -18.85 56.27 -44.31
N MET A 180 -17.51 56.32 -44.30
CA MET A 180 -16.63 55.19 -44.01
C MET A 180 -15.90 55.44 -42.70
N THR A 181 -16.10 54.56 -41.71
CA THR A 181 -15.34 54.59 -40.45
C THR A 181 -14.34 53.45 -40.48
N LEU A 182 -13.06 53.78 -40.35
CA LEU A 182 -11.96 52.81 -40.28
C LEU A 182 -11.77 52.43 -38.81
N LEU A 183 -11.94 51.15 -38.48
CA LEU A 183 -11.49 50.62 -37.21
C LEU A 183 -9.99 50.32 -37.31
N ASP A 184 -9.26 50.57 -36.22
CA ASP A 184 -7.85 50.21 -36.13
C ASP A 184 -7.65 48.76 -36.53
N THR A 185 -6.56 48.50 -37.27
CA THR A 185 -6.36 47.17 -37.79
C THR A 185 -6.10 46.21 -36.63
N PRO A 186 -6.75 45.04 -36.61
CA PRO A 186 -6.50 44.00 -35.61
C PRO A 186 -5.01 43.65 -35.49
N ALA A 187 -4.26 43.75 -36.59
CA ALA A 187 -2.81 43.59 -36.61
C ALA A 187 -2.05 44.57 -35.70
N GLU A 188 -2.58 45.77 -35.46
CA GLU A 188 -2.02 46.75 -34.53
C GLU A 188 -2.43 46.47 -33.09
N VAL A 189 -3.67 46.00 -32.87
CA VAL A 189 -4.16 45.58 -31.54
C VAL A 189 -3.41 44.35 -31.01
N PHE A 190 -2.93 43.48 -31.90
CA PHE A 190 -2.14 42.31 -31.54
C PHE A 190 -0.64 42.46 -31.77
N LYS A 191 -0.15 43.64 -32.16
CA LYS A 191 1.29 43.88 -32.38
C LYS A 191 2.02 43.85 -31.03
N ASN A 192 3.07 43.04 -30.96
CA ASN A 192 4.06 42.98 -29.85
C ASN A 192 3.64 42.30 -28.55
N ASN A 193 2.59 41.48 -28.53
CA ASN A 193 2.24 40.76 -27.31
C ASN A 193 2.40 39.24 -27.48
N GLU A 194 3.51 38.71 -26.96
CA GLU A 194 3.74 37.26 -26.85
C GLU A 194 2.93 36.64 -25.71
N ASN A 195 2.47 37.45 -24.73
CA ASN A 195 1.72 36.95 -23.59
C ASN A 195 0.25 36.65 -23.98
N PRO A 196 -0.20 35.39 -23.89
CA PRO A 196 -1.56 34.99 -24.26
C PRO A 196 -2.65 35.65 -23.40
N ALA A 197 -2.39 35.91 -22.12
CA ALA A 197 -3.36 36.61 -21.26
C ALA A 197 -3.64 38.03 -21.77
N ALA A 198 -2.61 38.73 -22.20
CA ALA A 198 -2.76 40.07 -22.73
C ALA A 198 -3.34 40.07 -24.16
N GLN A 199 -3.10 39.02 -24.95
CA GLN A 199 -3.83 38.79 -26.21
C GLN A 199 -5.33 38.62 -25.97
N LEU A 200 -5.73 37.91 -24.91
CA LEU A 200 -7.13 37.74 -24.53
C LEU A 200 -7.79 39.08 -24.15
N LEU A 201 -7.13 39.89 -23.33
CA LEU A 201 -7.63 41.22 -22.94
C LEU A 201 -7.76 42.15 -24.16
N ASN A 202 -6.79 42.12 -25.07
CA ASN A 202 -6.85 42.89 -26.32
C ASN A 202 -7.99 42.42 -27.23
N LEU A 203 -8.22 41.11 -27.33
CA LEU A 203 -9.36 40.54 -28.05
C LEU A 203 -10.70 40.99 -27.44
N ALA A 204 -10.83 40.90 -26.11
CA ALA A 204 -12.01 41.34 -25.40
C ALA A 204 -12.31 42.83 -25.64
N ARG A 205 -11.27 43.68 -25.62
CA ARG A 205 -11.38 45.10 -25.95
C ARG A 205 -11.88 45.32 -27.38
N LEU A 206 -11.28 44.65 -28.36
CA LEU A 206 -11.68 44.76 -29.76
C LEU A 206 -13.15 44.35 -29.98
N ILE A 207 -13.61 43.26 -29.36
CA ILE A 207 -15.01 42.82 -29.44
C ILE A 207 -15.94 43.87 -28.81
N ARG A 208 -15.57 44.46 -27.68
CA ARG A 208 -16.32 45.51 -27.01
C ARG A 208 -16.46 46.74 -27.91
N ASP A 209 -15.37 47.19 -28.50
CA ASP A 209 -15.34 48.35 -29.40
C ASP A 209 -16.23 48.10 -30.63
N LEU A 210 -16.15 46.91 -31.23
CA LEU A 210 -17.04 46.51 -32.32
C LEU A 210 -18.52 46.51 -31.90
N ASN A 211 -18.85 45.96 -30.73
CA ASN A 211 -20.23 45.89 -30.24
C ASN A 211 -20.80 47.28 -29.97
N THR A 212 -20.02 48.19 -29.36
CA THR A 212 -20.47 49.57 -29.12
C THR A 212 -20.72 50.32 -30.42
N LEU A 213 -19.86 50.12 -31.42
CA LEU A 213 -20.01 50.72 -32.74
C LEU A 213 -21.27 50.19 -33.44
N VAL A 214 -21.51 48.87 -33.47
CA VAL A 214 -22.72 48.28 -34.05
C VAL A 214 -23.98 48.79 -33.33
N THR A 215 -24.00 48.74 -32.00
CA THR A 215 -25.16 49.14 -31.18
C THR A 215 -25.54 50.61 -31.38
N LYS A 216 -24.55 51.51 -31.45
CA LYS A 216 -24.76 52.94 -31.67
C LYS A 216 -25.51 53.19 -32.99
N HIS A 217 -25.19 52.45 -34.03
CA HIS A 217 -25.77 52.64 -35.35
C HIS A 217 -27.13 51.97 -35.52
N VAL A 218 -27.33 50.79 -34.93
CA VAL A 218 -28.65 50.14 -34.86
C VAL A 218 -29.67 51.04 -34.16
N LYS A 219 -29.30 51.66 -33.02
CA LYS A 219 -30.17 52.60 -32.30
C LYS A 219 -30.47 53.88 -33.08
N ALA A 220 -29.56 54.32 -33.96
CA ALA A 220 -29.74 55.50 -34.80
C ALA A 220 -30.67 55.26 -36.00
N GLY A 221 -31.23 54.05 -36.17
CA GLY A 221 -32.11 53.72 -37.30
C GLY A 221 -31.41 53.73 -38.66
N SER A 222 -30.08 53.82 -38.67
CA SER A 222 -29.30 53.79 -39.90
C SER A 222 -29.17 52.33 -40.36
N PRO A 223 -29.52 51.99 -41.61
CA PRO A 223 -29.28 50.64 -42.11
C PRO A 223 -27.77 50.40 -42.10
N VAL A 224 -27.30 49.43 -41.32
CA VAL A 224 -25.92 48.96 -41.38
C VAL A 224 -25.77 48.27 -42.74
N VAL A 225 -25.13 48.95 -43.69
CA VAL A 225 -25.18 48.57 -45.11
C VAL A 225 -24.24 47.41 -45.40
N LYS A 226 -23.05 47.39 -44.79
CA LYS A 226 -22.05 46.34 -45.02
C LYS A 226 -20.89 46.47 -44.03
N ILE A 227 -20.48 45.36 -43.43
CA ILE A 227 -19.18 45.23 -42.76
C ILE A 227 -18.29 44.46 -43.74
N GLU A 228 -17.44 45.18 -44.49
CA GLU A 228 -16.47 44.53 -45.36
C GLU A 228 -15.27 44.08 -44.53
N GLY A 229 -14.76 42.87 -44.79
CA GLY A 229 -13.62 42.28 -44.07
C GLY A 229 -13.98 41.46 -42.82
N LEU A 230 -15.25 41.38 -42.43
CA LEU A 230 -15.72 40.49 -41.34
C LEU A 230 -16.71 39.45 -41.87
N PRO A 231 -16.30 38.20 -42.09
CA PRO A 231 -17.21 37.15 -42.54
C PRO A 231 -18.22 36.86 -41.43
N LEU A 232 -19.50 37.20 -41.62
CA LEU A 232 -20.55 36.99 -40.61
C LEU A 232 -20.64 35.53 -40.14
N GLN A 233 -20.31 34.58 -41.01
CA GLN A 233 -20.21 33.15 -40.68
C GLN A 233 -19.17 32.83 -39.59
N HIS A 234 -18.13 33.66 -39.43
CA HIS A 234 -17.10 33.47 -38.41
C HIS A 234 -17.46 34.09 -37.06
N ILE A 235 -18.44 35.00 -37.01
CA ILE A 235 -18.91 35.62 -35.76
C ILE A 235 -19.53 34.54 -34.86
N GLY A 236 -20.32 33.62 -35.42
CA GLY A 236 -20.87 32.48 -34.67
C GLY A 236 -19.80 31.56 -34.12
N VAL A 237 -18.77 31.25 -34.92
CA VAL A 237 -17.62 30.44 -34.51
C VAL A 237 -16.83 31.14 -33.40
N LEU A 238 -16.59 32.45 -33.50
CA LEU A 238 -15.92 33.24 -32.47
C LEU A 238 -16.71 33.20 -31.15
N ARG A 239 -18.03 33.37 -31.20
CA ARG A 239 -18.89 33.28 -30.02
C ARG A 239 -18.76 31.93 -29.32
N GLU A 240 -18.82 30.84 -30.09
CA GLU A 240 -18.73 29.50 -29.51
C GLU A 240 -17.34 29.23 -28.92
N ARG A 241 -16.26 29.67 -29.59
CA ARG A 241 -14.90 29.57 -29.05
C ARG A 241 -14.71 30.38 -27.77
N LEU A 242 -15.30 31.57 -27.67
CA LEU A 242 -15.27 32.38 -26.45
C LEU A 242 -16.06 31.73 -25.31
N ARG A 243 -17.19 31.07 -25.63
CA ARG A 243 -17.98 30.30 -24.67
C ARG A 243 -17.20 29.07 -24.16
N GLU A 244 -16.57 28.32 -25.06
CA GLU A 244 -15.68 27.19 -24.69
C GLU A 244 -14.55 27.67 -23.78
N LEU A 245 -14.03 28.87 -24.01
CA LEU A 245 -12.95 29.45 -23.22
C LEU A 245 -13.46 29.94 -21.85
N SER A 246 -14.67 30.49 -21.79
CA SER A 246 -15.29 30.91 -20.51
C SER A 246 -15.68 29.74 -19.62
N THR A 247 -16.11 28.60 -20.17
CA THR A 247 -16.42 27.40 -19.35
C THR A 247 -15.15 26.77 -18.77
N PHE A 248 -14.03 26.86 -19.48
CA PHE A 248 -12.74 26.44 -18.95
C PHE A 248 -12.22 27.33 -17.82
N ALA A 249 -12.67 28.59 -17.74
CA ALA A 249 -12.24 29.58 -16.74
C ALA A 249 -12.38 29.11 -15.28
N GLU A 250 -13.36 28.26 -14.99
CA GLU A 250 -13.61 27.76 -13.63
C GLU A 250 -12.53 26.79 -13.14
N VAL A 251 -11.86 26.11 -14.08
CA VAL A 251 -10.92 25.01 -13.82
C VAL A 251 -9.46 25.49 -13.80
N VAL A 252 -9.19 26.73 -14.22
CA VAL A 252 -7.82 27.26 -14.35
C VAL A 252 -7.28 27.84 -13.04
N THR A 253 -5.98 28.10 -13.03
CA THR A 253 -5.24 28.84 -11.99
C THR A 253 -5.84 30.23 -11.72
N ASP A 254 -5.56 30.75 -10.52
CA ASP A 254 -6.12 32.02 -10.04
C ASP A 254 -5.70 33.23 -10.90
N GLU A 255 -4.52 33.17 -11.52
CA GLU A 255 -4.04 34.20 -12.45
C GLU A 255 -4.93 34.27 -13.71
N TRP A 256 -5.20 33.14 -14.35
CA TRP A 256 -6.08 33.08 -15.50
C TRP A 256 -7.52 33.46 -15.15
N LYS A 257 -8.00 33.07 -13.96
CA LYS A 257 -9.31 33.52 -13.45
C LYS A 257 -9.39 35.03 -13.33
N ALA A 258 -8.35 35.69 -12.84
CA ALA A 258 -8.30 37.15 -12.76
C ALA A 258 -8.36 37.79 -14.15
N ASN A 259 -7.54 37.31 -15.09
CA ASN A 259 -7.52 37.81 -16.46
C ASN A 259 -8.85 37.58 -17.21
N LEU A 260 -9.48 36.42 -17.01
CA LEU A 260 -10.79 36.08 -17.59
C LEU A 260 -11.92 36.92 -17.01
N LYS A 261 -11.86 37.20 -15.70
CA LYS A 261 -12.78 38.09 -15.01
C LYS A 261 -12.63 39.54 -15.48
N GLU A 262 -11.40 40.00 -15.70
CA GLU A 262 -11.13 41.33 -16.26
C GLU A 262 -11.57 41.47 -17.72
N ALA A 263 -11.39 40.41 -18.53
CA ALA A 263 -11.90 40.37 -19.89
C ALA A 263 -13.43 40.43 -19.95
N ASP A 264 -14.11 39.99 -18.89
CA ASP A 264 -15.56 39.97 -18.75
C ASP A 264 -16.27 39.27 -19.92
N LEU A 265 -15.75 38.09 -20.27
CA LEU A 265 -16.21 37.32 -21.43
C LEU A 265 -17.70 36.98 -21.36
N SER A 266 -18.22 36.72 -20.16
CA SER A 266 -19.63 36.38 -19.94
C SER A 266 -20.55 37.50 -20.40
N ASN A 267 -20.26 38.76 -20.02
CA ASN A 267 -21.06 39.91 -20.47
C ASN A 267 -20.85 40.18 -21.96
N LEU A 268 -19.63 40.00 -22.50
CA LEU A 268 -19.37 40.14 -23.93
C LEU A 268 -20.18 39.15 -24.78
N ILE A 269 -20.36 37.91 -24.30
CA ILE A 269 -21.14 36.86 -24.99
C ILE A 269 -22.66 37.11 -24.84
N ALA A 270 -23.10 37.72 -23.74
CA ALA A 270 -24.51 37.95 -23.42
C ALA A 270 -25.08 39.23 -24.04
N GLU A 271 -24.33 40.34 -24.05
CA GLU A 271 -24.86 41.70 -24.34
C GLU A 271 -24.51 42.22 -25.75
N GLY A 272 -24.15 41.33 -26.67
CA GLY A 272 -23.68 41.71 -28.00
C GLY A 272 -24.76 41.79 -29.06
N SER A 273 -25.18 43.01 -29.48
CA SER A 273 -25.96 43.20 -30.71
C SER A 273 -25.21 42.73 -31.96
N LEU A 274 -23.88 42.64 -31.86
CA LEU A 274 -23.00 42.00 -32.84
C LEU A 274 -23.41 40.55 -33.15
N TRP A 275 -23.90 39.80 -32.16
CA TRP A 275 -24.25 38.39 -32.31
C TRP A 275 -25.59 38.17 -33.03
N ASP A 276 -26.45 39.21 -33.04
CA ASP A 276 -27.79 39.16 -33.63
C ASP A 276 -27.82 39.63 -35.09
N LEU A 277 -26.67 39.99 -35.66
CA LEU A 277 -26.54 40.32 -37.07
C LEU A 277 -26.90 39.12 -37.93
N LYS A 278 -28.08 39.14 -38.55
CA LYS A 278 -28.50 38.11 -39.50
C LYS A 278 -27.59 38.15 -40.72
N VAL A 279 -27.04 36.99 -41.09
CA VAL A 279 -26.46 36.79 -42.40
C VAL A 279 -27.57 37.08 -43.42
N PRO A 280 -27.39 38.04 -44.35
CA PRO A 280 -28.35 38.22 -45.42
C PRO A 280 -28.47 36.88 -46.16
N SER A 281 -29.67 36.33 -46.27
CA SER A 281 -29.90 35.15 -47.10
C SER A 281 -29.50 35.53 -48.52
N ALA A 282 -28.38 34.96 -48.99
CA ALA A 282 -27.93 35.09 -50.37
C ALA A 282 -28.96 34.47 -51.32
#